data_AF-A0A0B4CZ40-F1
#
_entry.id   AF-A0A0B4CZ40-F1
#
_cell.length_a   1.000
_cell.length_b   1.000
_cell.length_c   1.000
_cell.angle_alpha   90.00
_cell.angle_beta   90.00
_cell.angle_gamma   90.00
#
_symmetry.space_group_name_H-M   'P 1'
#
loop_
_entity.id
_entity.type
_entity.pdbx_description
1 polymer ?
#
loop_
_entity_poly.entity_id
_entity_poly.type
_entity_poly.pdbx_seq_one_letter_code
_entity_poly.pdbx_strand_id
1 'polypeptide(L)'
;MSHLTPLESAVMDAMIWQMGDSVPDLRAQVAASSPGLRRNTGAGLYSQIVVDADCAVANPDATGLFGTVHAMIAGLPDPVGFQIELRQGRLTALHGQSYGQDTRAIDFATTPFEEVFTVDEAGRSILFRPARRASDPIPPKAKPAAQAAPKAQSKPAPKPAPKTSDHTLPSAAAAPGLAEIIAGLSNPTASRGGQLALVYLGAYALAAVFILFAHVVLHVGWIFGLVLAGWALRYLHGKKGRAQMAALAETLDRNGAFQALKPN
;
A
#
# COMPACT_ATOMS: atom_id res chain seq x y z
N MET A 1 -0.57 1.58 -30.03
CA MET A 1 -0.02 0.25 -29.69
C MET A 1 0.74 0.42 -28.40
N SER A 2 0.58 -0.46 -27.40
CA SER A 2 1.36 -0.34 -26.15
C SER A 2 2.83 -0.59 -26.47
N HIS A 3 3.71 0.28 -25.97
CA HIS A 3 5.15 0.17 -26.19
C HIS A 3 5.83 -0.83 -25.22
N LEU A 4 5.03 -1.40 -24.32
CA LEU A 4 5.42 -2.40 -23.33
C LEU A 4 5.32 -3.82 -23.91
N THR A 5 6.13 -4.74 -23.40
CA THR A 5 6.02 -6.17 -23.72
C THR A 5 4.70 -6.74 -23.18
N PRO A 6 4.27 -7.94 -23.61
CA PRO A 6 3.06 -8.58 -23.07
C PRO A 6 3.10 -8.73 -21.55
N LEU A 7 4.24 -9.15 -21.00
CA LEU A 7 4.43 -9.29 -19.55
C LEU A 7 4.39 -7.93 -18.84
N GLU A 8 5.13 -6.94 -19.34
CA GLU A 8 5.14 -5.59 -18.77
C GLU A 8 3.74 -4.99 -18.76
N SER A 9 2.97 -5.16 -19.84
CA SER A 9 1.60 -4.65 -19.96
C SER A 9 0.68 -5.30 -18.91
N ALA A 10 0.73 -6.63 -18.78
CA ALA A 10 -0.11 -7.36 -17.83
C ALA A 10 0.22 -7.02 -16.37
N VAL A 11 1.51 -6.89 -16.05
CA VAL A 11 1.99 -6.48 -14.73
C VAL A 11 1.57 -5.03 -14.42
N MET A 12 1.66 -4.12 -15.39
CA MET A 12 1.23 -2.73 -15.20
C MET A 12 -0.28 -2.62 -15.00
N ASP A 13 -1.08 -3.37 -15.74
CA ASP A 13 -2.54 -3.41 -15.55
C ASP A 13 -2.89 -3.90 -14.13
N ALA A 14 -2.20 -4.94 -13.65
CA ALA A 14 -2.36 -5.43 -12.27
C ALA A 14 -1.92 -4.37 -11.24
N MET A 15 -0.84 -3.65 -11.52
CA MET A 15 -0.32 -2.59 -10.65
C MET A 15 -1.29 -1.41 -10.56
N ILE A 16 -1.87 -0.99 -11.69
CA ILE A 16 -2.91 0.04 -11.75
C ILE A 16 -4.14 -0.37 -10.95
N TRP A 17 -4.53 -1.65 -11.03
CA TRP A 17 -5.64 -2.17 -10.23
C TRP A 17 -5.31 -2.16 -8.74
N GLN A 18 -4.12 -2.60 -8.34
CA GLN A 18 -3.68 -2.63 -6.95
C GLN A 18 -3.52 -1.23 -6.35
N MET A 19 -2.99 -0.28 -7.11
CA MET A 19 -2.52 1.01 -6.61
C MET A 19 -3.46 2.17 -6.91
N GLY A 20 -4.63 1.92 -7.50
CA GLY A 20 -5.54 2.96 -8.02
C GLY A 20 -5.87 4.07 -7.02
N ASP A 21 -5.96 3.76 -5.72
CA ASP A 21 -6.25 4.77 -4.69
C ASP A 21 -5.01 5.55 -4.22
N SER A 22 -3.81 4.94 -4.31
CA SER A 22 -2.56 5.52 -3.80
C SER A 22 -1.81 6.35 -4.85
N VAL A 23 -1.94 5.96 -6.12
CA VAL A 23 -1.30 6.60 -7.29
C VAL A 23 -2.34 6.66 -8.42
N PRO A 24 -3.33 7.56 -8.31
CA PRO A 24 -4.51 7.56 -9.20
C PRO A 24 -4.18 7.90 -10.66
N ASP A 25 -3.05 8.57 -10.89
CA ASP A 25 -2.52 8.95 -12.19
C ASP A 25 -1.63 7.88 -12.85
N LEU A 26 -1.36 6.75 -12.17
CA LEU A 26 -0.48 5.68 -12.71
C LEU A 26 -0.94 5.20 -14.09
N ARG A 27 -2.26 5.05 -14.30
CA ARG A 27 -2.81 4.64 -15.60
C ARG A 27 -2.45 5.64 -16.71
N ALA A 28 -2.56 6.93 -16.42
CA ALA A 28 -2.25 7.98 -17.38
C ALA A 28 -0.74 8.01 -17.69
N GLN A 29 0.09 7.87 -16.66
CA GLN A 29 1.54 7.80 -16.82
C GLN A 29 1.97 6.58 -17.65
N VAL A 30 1.41 5.39 -17.40
CA VAL A 30 1.69 4.19 -18.20
C VAL A 30 1.26 4.39 -19.66
N ALA A 31 0.08 4.97 -19.90
CA ALA A 31 -0.42 5.23 -21.26
C ALA A 31 0.45 6.24 -22.03
N ALA A 32 1.01 7.24 -21.34
CA ALA A 32 1.90 8.23 -21.91
C ALA A 32 3.38 7.80 -21.94
N SER A 33 3.70 6.61 -21.41
CA SER A 33 5.08 6.17 -21.27
C SER A 33 5.68 5.62 -22.56
N SER A 34 6.99 5.74 -22.66
CA SER A 34 7.82 5.05 -23.64
C SER A 34 8.79 4.09 -22.95
N PRO A 35 9.09 2.94 -23.55
CA PRO A 35 10.05 1.99 -23.02
C PRO A 35 11.44 2.59 -23.13
N GLY A 36 12.20 2.51 -22.04
CA GLY A 36 13.61 2.82 -22.02
C GLY A 36 14.44 1.54 -22.17
N LEU A 37 15.53 1.48 -21.39
CA LEU A 37 16.39 0.31 -21.28
C LEU A 37 15.63 -0.88 -20.66
N ARG A 38 15.70 -2.05 -21.30
CA ARG A 38 15.33 -3.34 -20.70
C ARG A 38 16.56 -4.18 -20.45
N ARG A 39 16.64 -4.80 -19.28
CA ARG A 39 17.76 -5.64 -18.88
C ARG A 39 17.30 -6.80 -18.02
N ASN A 40 17.78 -7.98 -18.35
CA ASN A 40 17.80 -9.11 -17.42
C ASN A 40 19.01 -8.96 -16.49
N THR A 41 18.78 -8.91 -15.18
CA THR A 41 19.83 -8.71 -14.18
C THR A 41 20.50 -10.01 -13.74
N GLY A 42 20.00 -11.15 -14.21
CA GLY A 42 20.32 -12.50 -13.71
C GLY A 42 19.57 -12.86 -12.42
N ALA A 43 18.89 -11.90 -11.79
CA ALA A 43 17.98 -12.09 -10.66
C ALA A 43 16.56 -11.58 -10.98
N GLY A 44 16.25 -11.37 -12.26
CA GLY A 44 14.96 -10.87 -12.71
C GLY A 44 15.08 -9.79 -13.79
N LEU A 45 14.10 -8.90 -13.79
CA LEU A 45 13.86 -7.89 -14.82
C LEU A 45 14.15 -6.50 -14.27
N TYR A 46 14.80 -5.66 -15.07
CA TYR A 46 14.76 -4.22 -14.93
C TYR A 46 14.28 -3.62 -16.25
N SER A 47 13.23 -2.82 -16.20
CA SER A 47 12.71 -2.10 -17.35
C SER A 47 12.56 -0.63 -16.98
N GLN A 48 13.33 0.23 -17.64
CA GLN A 48 13.20 1.66 -17.48
C GLN A 48 11.97 2.15 -18.23
N ILE A 49 11.26 3.08 -17.62
CA ILE A 49 10.04 3.67 -18.16
C ILE A 49 10.24 5.17 -18.23
N VAL A 50 10.07 5.73 -19.42
CA VAL A 50 10.22 7.16 -19.67
C VAL A 50 8.81 7.77 -19.74
N VAL A 51 8.49 8.61 -18.78
CA VAL A 51 7.25 9.40 -18.75
C VAL A 51 7.63 10.87 -18.93
N ASP A 52 6.93 11.57 -19.82
CA ASP A 52 7.15 12.99 -20.08
C ASP A 52 7.13 13.83 -18.78
N ALA A 53 8.15 14.66 -18.58
CA ALA A 53 8.32 15.52 -17.42
C ALA A 53 7.14 16.50 -17.21
N ASP A 54 6.43 16.85 -18.28
CA ASP A 54 5.27 17.75 -18.23
C ASP A 54 3.97 17.03 -17.84
N CYS A 55 4.00 15.70 -17.73
CA CYS A 55 2.85 14.93 -17.25
C CYS A 55 2.56 15.28 -15.79
N ALA A 56 1.33 15.72 -15.51
CA ALA A 56 0.89 16.09 -14.17
C ALA A 56 0.95 14.87 -13.24
N VAL A 57 1.46 15.09 -12.02
CA VAL A 57 1.59 14.06 -10.99
C VAL A 57 0.61 14.32 -9.86
N ALA A 58 -0.22 13.33 -9.53
CA ALA A 58 -1.25 13.49 -8.49
C ALA A 58 -0.70 13.36 -7.07
N ASN A 59 0.41 12.62 -6.88
CA ASN A 59 1.02 12.37 -5.59
C ASN A 59 2.55 12.54 -5.66
N PRO A 60 3.08 13.77 -5.58
CA PRO A 60 4.52 14.03 -5.70
C PRO A 60 5.33 13.48 -4.53
N ASP A 61 4.71 13.11 -3.41
CA ASP A 61 5.42 12.53 -2.26
C ASP A 61 5.70 11.04 -2.43
N ALA A 62 5.07 10.37 -3.41
CA ALA A 62 5.27 8.95 -3.68
C ALA A 62 6.65 8.69 -4.32
N THR A 63 7.64 8.38 -3.48
CA THR A 63 9.00 8.03 -3.91
C THR A 63 9.42 6.69 -3.31
N GLY A 64 9.95 5.78 -4.13
CA GLY A 64 10.40 4.44 -3.74
C GLY A 64 9.85 3.33 -4.63
N LEU A 65 9.95 2.10 -4.13
CA LEU A 65 9.41 0.90 -4.78
C LEU A 65 8.02 0.58 -4.22
N PHE A 66 7.09 0.26 -5.11
CA PHE A 66 5.70 0.00 -4.76
C PHE A 66 5.15 -1.22 -5.51
N GLY A 67 4.17 -1.87 -4.91
CA GLY A 67 3.47 -3.01 -5.51
C GLY A 67 3.83 -4.36 -4.89
N THR A 68 2.93 -5.31 -5.09
CA THR A 68 3.10 -6.73 -4.71
C THR A 68 2.62 -7.65 -5.82
N VAL A 69 2.71 -7.18 -7.07
CA VAL A 69 2.31 -7.95 -8.25
C VAL A 69 3.31 -9.08 -8.47
N HIS A 70 2.84 -10.24 -8.89
CA HIS A 70 3.64 -11.40 -9.22
C HIS A 70 3.14 -12.00 -10.51
N ALA A 71 4.04 -12.65 -11.26
CA ALA A 71 3.66 -13.44 -12.42
C ALA A 71 4.37 -14.80 -12.43
N MET A 72 3.64 -15.83 -12.83
CA MET A 72 4.21 -17.14 -13.14
C MET A 72 4.87 -17.08 -14.52
N ILE A 73 6.20 -17.13 -14.56
CA ILE A 73 6.98 -17.06 -15.80
C ILE A 73 7.39 -18.48 -16.21
N ALA A 74 7.17 -18.83 -17.47
CA ALA A 74 7.57 -20.14 -17.98
C ALA A 74 9.08 -20.35 -17.82
N GLY A 75 9.46 -21.53 -17.32
CA GLY A 75 10.86 -21.89 -17.09
C GLY A 75 11.42 -21.50 -15.72
N LEU A 76 10.63 -20.83 -14.86
CA LEU A 76 10.99 -20.58 -13.47
C LEU A 76 10.08 -21.39 -12.52
N PRO A 77 10.64 -22.07 -11.50
CA PRO A 77 9.84 -22.80 -10.52
C PRO A 77 8.99 -21.90 -9.61
N ASP A 78 9.49 -20.72 -9.24
CA ASP A 78 8.78 -19.78 -8.37
C ASP A 78 8.37 -18.50 -9.14
N PRO A 79 7.27 -17.83 -8.74
CA PRO A 79 6.83 -16.59 -9.37
C PRO A 79 7.89 -15.49 -9.29
N VAL A 80 7.88 -14.59 -10.27
CA VAL A 80 8.67 -13.35 -10.24
C VAL A 80 7.82 -12.27 -9.60
N GLY A 81 8.33 -11.62 -8.56
CA GLY A 81 7.70 -10.47 -7.91
C GLY A 81 8.04 -9.17 -8.65
N PHE A 82 7.06 -8.30 -8.83
CA PHE A 82 7.16 -7.06 -9.57
C PHE A 82 6.80 -5.84 -8.73
N GLN A 83 7.60 -4.79 -8.90
CA GLN A 83 7.41 -3.50 -8.24
C GLN A 83 7.67 -2.36 -9.22
N ILE A 84 6.88 -1.29 -9.13
CA ILE A 84 7.17 -0.05 -9.83
C ILE A 84 8.06 0.85 -8.99
N GLU A 85 8.96 1.57 -9.63
CA GLU A 85 9.72 2.64 -9.02
C GLU A 85 9.09 3.99 -9.36
N LEU A 86 8.70 4.71 -8.30
CA LEU A 86 8.24 6.08 -8.39
C LEU A 86 9.32 7.01 -7.87
N ARG A 87 9.52 8.14 -8.56
CA ARG A 87 10.34 9.26 -8.10
C ARG A 87 9.52 10.50 -8.17
N GLN A 88 9.25 11.10 -7.01
CA GLN A 88 8.38 12.26 -6.89
C GLN A 88 7.01 12.02 -7.58
N GLY A 89 6.43 10.84 -7.37
CA GLY A 89 5.17 10.39 -7.95
C GLY A 89 5.22 10.01 -9.44
N ARG A 90 6.38 10.15 -10.10
CA ARG A 90 6.56 9.78 -11.50
C ARG A 90 7.07 8.34 -11.64
N LEU A 91 6.45 7.56 -12.51
CA LEU A 91 6.89 6.23 -12.90
C LEU A 91 8.22 6.30 -13.66
N THR A 92 9.22 5.57 -13.16
CA THR A 92 10.59 5.59 -13.71
C THR A 92 11.11 4.22 -14.10
N ALA A 93 10.65 3.16 -13.44
CA ALA A 93 11.04 1.81 -13.76
C ALA A 93 10.03 0.76 -13.30
N LEU A 94 10.12 -0.42 -13.89
CA LEU A 94 9.55 -1.67 -13.43
C LEU A 94 10.69 -2.61 -13.05
N HIS A 95 10.63 -3.13 -11.84
CA HIS A 95 11.55 -4.09 -11.28
C HIS A 95 10.85 -5.44 -11.16
N GLY A 96 11.53 -6.51 -11.56
CA GLY A 96 11.14 -7.90 -11.37
C GLY A 96 12.24 -8.63 -10.60
N GLN A 97 11.87 -9.36 -9.55
CA GLN A 97 12.77 -10.11 -8.67
C GLN A 97 12.37 -11.57 -8.63
N SER A 98 13.32 -12.47 -8.87
CA SER A 98 13.09 -13.92 -9.00
C SER A 98 13.34 -14.71 -7.72
N TYR A 99 13.44 -14.05 -6.55
CA TYR A 99 13.64 -14.71 -5.25
C TYR A 99 14.86 -15.64 -5.18
N GLY A 100 15.95 -15.29 -5.88
CA GLY A 100 17.20 -16.04 -5.87
C GLY A 100 17.33 -17.09 -6.98
N GLN A 101 16.31 -17.23 -7.84
CA GLN A 101 16.40 -18.05 -9.05
C GLN A 101 17.24 -17.37 -10.13
N ASP A 102 18.06 -18.13 -10.87
CA ASP A 102 18.82 -17.59 -12.01
C ASP A 102 17.90 -17.35 -13.20
N THR A 103 17.82 -16.10 -13.65
CA THR A 103 16.98 -15.71 -14.79
C THR A 103 17.75 -15.52 -16.07
N ARG A 104 19.07 -15.68 -16.13
CA ARG A 104 19.89 -15.27 -17.29
C ARG A 104 19.46 -15.89 -18.62
N ALA A 105 18.88 -17.09 -18.59
CA ALA A 105 18.38 -17.78 -19.78
C ALA A 105 16.96 -17.33 -20.21
N ILE A 106 16.28 -16.52 -19.39
CA ILE A 106 14.91 -16.05 -19.64
C ILE A 106 14.94 -14.76 -20.46
N ASP A 107 14.23 -14.77 -21.58
CA ASP A 107 13.91 -13.54 -22.32
C ASP A 107 12.54 -13.02 -21.87
N PHE A 108 12.51 -12.11 -20.90
CA PHE A 108 11.26 -11.53 -20.37
C PHE A 108 10.41 -10.77 -21.41
N ALA A 109 10.94 -10.46 -22.60
CA ALA A 109 10.15 -9.81 -23.63
C ALA A 109 9.21 -10.78 -24.37
N THR A 110 9.62 -12.05 -24.49
CA THR A 110 8.94 -13.05 -25.32
C THR A 110 8.53 -14.31 -24.56
N THR A 111 9.14 -14.56 -23.40
CA THR A 111 8.85 -15.75 -22.58
C THR A 111 7.38 -15.74 -22.15
N PRO A 112 6.65 -16.85 -22.38
CA PRO A 112 5.28 -16.98 -21.92
C PRO A 112 5.16 -16.81 -20.40
N PHE A 113 4.03 -16.26 -19.98
CA PHE A 113 3.65 -16.19 -18.58
C PHE A 113 2.18 -16.57 -18.46
N GLU A 114 1.80 -17.05 -17.29
CA GLU A 114 0.45 -17.52 -17.02
C GLU A 114 -0.26 -16.54 -16.08
N GLU A 115 -0.37 -16.91 -14.82
CA GLU A 115 -1.13 -16.17 -13.83
C GLU A 115 -0.38 -14.93 -13.35
N VAL A 116 -1.08 -13.79 -13.34
CA VAL A 116 -0.65 -12.56 -12.66
C VAL A 116 -1.51 -12.42 -11.41
N PHE A 117 -0.89 -12.13 -10.27
CA PHE A 117 -1.60 -11.99 -8.99
C PHE A 117 -0.94 -10.94 -8.10
N THR A 118 -1.67 -10.44 -7.12
CA THR A 118 -1.15 -9.54 -6.09
C THR A 118 -1.13 -10.24 -4.75
N VAL A 119 -0.29 -9.79 -3.81
CA VAL A 119 -0.31 -10.28 -2.42
C VAL A 119 -0.98 -9.23 -1.53
N ASP A 120 -2.01 -9.62 -0.79
CA ASP A 120 -2.72 -8.75 0.15
C ASP A 120 -1.99 -8.56 1.49
N GLU A 121 -2.51 -7.70 2.37
CA GLU A 121 -1.93 -7.44 3.70
C GLU A 121 -1.88 -8.69 4.60
N ALA A 122 -2.70 -9.70 4.33
CA ALA A 122 -2.71 -10.97 5.04
C ALA A 122 -1.77 -12.00 4.41
N GLY A 123 -1.01 -11.64 3.38
CA GLY A 123 -0.09 -12.52 2.67
C GLY A 123 -0.77 -13.48 1.69
N ARG A 124 -2.05 -13.26 1.34
CA ARG A 124 -2.79 -14.12 0.42
C ARG A 124 -2.60 -13.66 -1.02
N SER A 125 -2.40 -14.62 -1.92
CA SER A 125 -2.38 -14.38 -3.35
C SER A 125 -3.79 -14.14 -3.88
N ILE A 126 -4.01 -12.97 -4.48
CA ILE A 126 -5.24 -12.57 -5.14
C ILE A 126 -4.96 -12.53 -6.64
N LEU A 127 -5.56 -13.47 -7.38
CA LEU A 127 -5.41 -13.53 -8.83
C LEU A 127 -5.91 -12.23 -9.47
N PHE A 128 -5.04 -11.57 -10.22
CA PHE A 128 -5.43 -10.45 -11.06
C PHE A 128 -6.19 -11.01 -12.25
N ARG A 129 -7.49 -10.75 -12.26
CA ARG A 129 -8.30 -10.92 -13.45
C ARG A 129 -8.45 -9.54 -14.05
N PRO A 130 -7.81 -9.25 -15.20
CA PRO A 130 -8.20 -8.09 -15.97
C PRO A 130 -9.70 -8.26 -16.16
N ALA A 131 -10.50 -7.36 -15.58
CA ALA A 131 -11.95 -7.43 -15.69
C ALA A 131 -12.26 -7.75 -17.15
N ARG A 132 -13.10 -8.77 -17.41
CA ARG A 132 -13.65 -9.07 -18.74
C ARG A 132 -13.72 -7.75 -19.49
N ARG A 133 -12.88 -7.54 -20.52
CA ARG A 133 -13.20 -6.54 -21.54
C ARG A 133 -14.67 -6.76 -21.80
N ALA A 134 -15.48 -5.73 -21.56
CA ALA A 134 -16.93 -5.78 -21.48
C ALA A 134 -17.46 -7.02 -22.20
N SER A 135 -18.06 -7.95 -21.45
CA SER A 135 -18.63 -9.19 -22.00
C SER A 135 -19.08 -8.91 -23.43
N ASP A 136 -18.49 -9.57 -24.44
CA ASP A 136 -19.03 -9.53 -25.79
C ASP A 136 -20.54 -9.66 -25.61
N PRO A 137 -21.35 -8.71 -26.12
CA PRO A 137 -22.79 -8.84 -26.04
C PRO A 137 -23.08 -10.19 -26.67
N ILE A 138 -23.43 -11.18 -25.86
CA ILE A 138 -23.90 -12.47 -26.33
C ILE A 138 -25.03 -12.08 -27.28
N PRO A 139 -24.92 -12.33 -28.60
CA PRO A 139 -25.98 -11.95 -29.51
C PRO A 139 -27.24 -12.64 -28.99
N PRO A 140 -28.31 -11.88 -28.68
CA PRO A 140 -29.50 -12.48 -28.11
C PRO A 140 -29.99 -13.54 -29.10
N LYS A 141 -30.01 -14.78 -28.62
CA LYS A 141 -30.53 -15.95 -29.32
C LYS A 141 -31.93 -15.58 -29.80
N ALA A 142 -32.08 -15.44 -31.12
CA ALA A 142 -33.34 -15.09 -31.74
C ALA A 142 -34.44 -16.04 -31.26
N LYS A 143 -35.47 -15.50 -30.61
CA LYS A 143 -36.70 -16.22 -30.33
C LYS A 143 -37.82 -15.63 -31.20
N PRO A 144 -38.67 -16.46 -31.84
CA PRO A 144 -39.54 -16.01 -32.92
C PRO A 144 -40.64 -15.07 -32.44
N ALA A 145 -41.07 -14.20 -33.36
CA ALA A 145 -42.07 -13.17 -33.19
C ALA A 145 -43.44 -13.68 -32.70
N ALA A 146 -44.06 -12.92 -31.79
CA ALA A 146 -45.50 -12.90 -31.59
C ALA A 146 -45.96 -11.53 -31.05
N GLN A 147 -46.47 -10.71 -31.97
CA GLN A 147 -47.67 -9.85 -31.89
C GLN A 147 -47.97 -8.98 -30.64
N ALA A 148 -47.93 -7.66 -30.91
CA ALA A 148 -48.89 -6.59 -30.58
C ALA A 148 -49.63 -6.51 -29.22
N ALA A 149 -49.53 -5.31 -28.63
CA ALA A 149 -50.10 -4.81 -27.38
C ALA A 149 -51.65 -4.70 -27.35
N PRO A 150 -52.27 -4.35 -26.19
CA PRO A 150 -52.54 -2.91 -25.94
C PRO A 150 -52.48 -2.42 -24.47
N LYS A 151 -52.54 -1.09 -24.36
CA LYS A 151 -52.37 -0.14 -23.24
C LYS A 151 -53.35 -0.25 -22.06
N ALA A 152 -52.88 0.16 -20.88
CA ALA A 152 -53.55 0.95 -19.81
C ALA A 152 -52.52 1.21 -18.68
N GLN A 153 -52.52 2.21 -17.79
CA GLN A 153 -53.08 3.56 -17.65
C GLN A 153 -52.40 4.15 -16.38
N SER A 154 -52.53 5.45 -16.15
CA SER A 154 -51.61 6.30 -15.36
C SER A 154 -51.92 6.46 -13.85
N LYS A 155 -50.95 7.09 -13.12
CA LYS A 155 -51.01 7.94 -11.88
C LYS A 155 -50.74 7.28 -10.50
N PRO A 156 -50.34 8.05 -9.45
CA PRO A 156 -49.20 8.99 -9.28
C PRO A 156 -48.33 8.71 -8.02
N ALA A 157 -47.21 9.44 -7.89
CA ALA A 157 -46.26 9.42 -6.77
C ALA A 157 -46.76 10.06 -5.45
N PRO A 158 -46.08 9.77 -4.32
CA PRO A 158 -45.87 10.76 -3.27
C PRO A 158 -44.38 10.99 -2.90
N LYS A 159 -44.12 12.28 -2.68
CA LYS A 159 -42.94 13.05 -2.23
C LYS A 159 -41.83 12.37 -1.39
N PRO A 160 -40.57 12.82 -1.57
CA PRO A 160 -39.47 12.62 -0.62
C PRO A 160 -39.34 13.77 0.39
N ALA A 161 -38.88 13.47 1.60
CA ALA A 161 -38.39 14.45 2.59
C ALA A 161 -37.40 13.75 3.55
N PRO A 162 -36.56 14.48 4.30
CA PRO A 162 -35.46 15.32 3.82
C PRO A 162 -34.11 14.89 4.42
N LYS A 163 -33.02 15.41 3.84
CA LYS A 163 -31.64 15.31 4.34
C LYS A 163 -31.52 15.95 5.73
N THR A 164 -30.84 15.26 6.65
CA THR A 164 -30.14 15.86 7.78
C THR A 164 -28.64 15.68 7.56
N SER A 165 -27.97 16.80 7.33
CA SER A 165 -26.53 16.95 7.51
C SER A 165 -26.29 17.62 8.85
N ASP A 166 -25.07 17.40 9.37
CA ASP A 166 -24.36 18.13 10.42
C ASP A 166 -24.36 17.54 11.83
N HIS A 167 -23.21 16.94 12.20
CA HIS A 167 -22.31 17.49 13.22
C HIS A 167 -21.03 16.63 13.33
N THR A 168 -19.92 17.11 12.74
CA THR A 168 -18.70 17.62 13.41
C THR A 168 -17.96 16.62 14.33
N LEU A 169 -16.87 16.05 13.81
CA LEU A 169 -15.78 15.48 14.62
C LEU A 169 -14.74 16.59 14.93
N PRO A 170 -14.25 16.72 16.17
CA PRO A 170 -13.35 17.80 16.57
C PRO A 170 -11.93 17.61 16.01
N SER A 171 -11.45 18.73 15.46
CA SER A 171 -10.10 19.28 15.42
C SER A 171 -8.90 18.36 15.72
N ALA A 172 -8.02 18.29 14.72
CA ALA A 172 -6.71 17.66 14.77
C ALA A 172 -5.83 18.14 15.93
N ALA A 173 -5.46 17.23 16.82
CA ALA A 173 -4.29 17.42 17.69
C ALA A 173 -3.02 17.14 16.86
N ALA A 174 -2.22 18.18 16.63
CA ALA A 174 -0.90 18.05 16.03
C ALA A 174 0.03 17.23 16.94
N ALA A 175 0.94 16.46 16.35
CA ALA A 175 1.97 15.75 17.10
C ALA A 175 2.93 16.77 17.74
N PRO A 176 3.37 16.54 18.99
CA PRO A 176 4.31 17.44 19.62
C PRO A 176 5.64 17.42 18.88
N GLY A 177 6.14 18.59 18.54
CA GLY A 177 7.44 18.75 17.91
C GLY A 177 8.56 18.34 18.86
N LEU A 178 9.74 18.02 18.33
CA LEU A 178 10.95 17.69 19.10
C LEU A 178 11.25 18.73 20.20
N ALA A 179 10.85 19.99 19.99
CA ALA A 179 10.93 21.07 20.99
C ALA A 179 9.97 20.90 22.19
N GLU A 180 8.76 20.37 22.00
CA GLU A 180 7.81 20.06 23.09
C GLU A 180 8.23 18.80 23.85
N ILE A 181 8.85 17.83 23.17
CA ILE A 181 9.45 16.64 23.82
C ILE A 181 10.58 17.06 24.76
N ILE A 182 11.41 18.02 24.33
CA ILE A 182 12.51 18.55 25.15
C ILE A 182 11.98 19.46 26.28
N ALA A 183 10.96 20.28 26.02
CA ALA A 183 10.34 21.13 27.04
C ALA A 183 9.59 20.32 28.13
N GLY A 184 9.04 19.15 27.77
CA GLY A 184 8.31 18.24 28.65
C GLY A 184 9.15 17.45 29.66
N LEU A 185 10.49 17.43 29.53
CA LEU A 185 11.38 16.75 30.50
C LEU A 185 11.40 17.44 31.88
N SER A 186 10.94 18.68 31.97
CA SER A 186 11.00 19.46 33.22
C SER A 186 9.92 19.05 34.24
N ASN A 187 8.83 18.42 33.79
CA ASN A 187 7.79 17.82 34.65
C ASN A 187 6.88 16.86 33.84
N PRO A 188 7.35 15.63 33.56
CA PRO A 188 6.69 14.71 32.61
C PRO A 188 5.36 14.15 33.11
N THR A 189 5.03 14.29 34.39
CA THR A 189 3.78 13.80 35.00
C THR A 189 2.67 14.87 35.09
N ALA A 190 2.96 16.14 34.78
CA ALA A 190 2.02 17.25 34.94
C ALA A 190 1.19 17.56 33.67
N SER A 191 1.56 17.02 32.50
CA SER A 191 0.89 17.29 31.23
C SER A 191 0.61 16.02 30.43
N ARG A 192 -0.49 16.02 29.68
CA ARG A 192 -0.89 14.92 28.78
C ARG A 192 0.18 14.63 27.71
N GLY A 193 0.92 15.65 27.30
CA GLY A 193 2.07 15.52 26.39
C GLY A 193 3.27 14.82 27.04
N GLY A 194 3.57 15.11 28.31
CA GLY A 194 4.64 14.45 29.07
C GLY A 194 4.35 12.97 29.37
N GLN A 195 3.11 12.64 29.71
CA GLN A 195 2.67 11.25 29.91
C GLN A 195 2.78 10.44 28.61
N LEU A 196 2.40 11.04 27.48
CA LEU A 196 2.56 10.41 26.18
C LEU A 196 4.05 10.17 25.85
N ALA A 197 4.91 11.16 26.12
CA ALA A 197 6.36 11.02 25.92
C ALA A 197 6.97 9.88 26.75
N LEU A 198 6.52 9.70 28.01
CA LEU A 198 6.94 8.57 28.85
C LEU A 198 6.52 7.21 28.28
N VAL A 199 5.32 7.10 27.71
CA VAL A 199 4.84 5.87 27.06
C VAL A 199 5.69 5.53 25.83
N TYR A 200 6.01 6.53 25.00
CA TYR A 200 6.91 6.32 23.87
C TYR A 200 8.31 5.91 24.33
N LEU A 201 8.86 6.56 25.36
CA LEU A 201 10.17 6.22 25.92
C LEU A 201 10.20 4.76 26.43
N GLY A 202 9.16 4.33 27.15
CA GLY A 202 9.01 2.95 27.60
C GLY A 202 8.92 1.96 26.44
N ALA A 203 8.17 2.29 25.38
CA ALA A 203 8.08 1.45 24.19
C ALA A 203 9.44 1.29 23.48
N TYR A 204 10.23 2.36 23.37
CA TYR A 204 11.58 2.29 22.81
C TYR A 204 12.52 1.44 23.67
N ALA A 205 12.48 1.58 25.00
CA ALA A 205 13.28 0.76 25.91
C ALA A 205 12.93 -0.72 25.78
N LEU A 206 11.64 -1.05 25.67
CA LEU A 206 11.17 -2.43 25.53
C LEU A 206 11.56 -3.03 24.18
N ALA A 207 11.50 -2.24 23.10
CA ALA A 207 12.01 -2.64 21.79
C ALA A 207 13.53 -2.92 21.83
N ALA A 208 14.32 -2.09 22.51
CA ALA A 208 15.75 -2.31 22.65
C ALA A 208 16.07 -3.61 23.42
N VAL A 209 15.33 -3.88 24.50
CA VAL A 209 15.45 -5.15 25.26
C VAL A 209 15.07 -6.35 24.39
N PHE A 210 14.02 -6.23 23.58
CA PHE A 210 13.62 -7.30 22.67
C PHE A 210 14.67 -7.61 21.60
N ILE A 211 15.29 -6.59 21.02
CA ILE A 211 16.38 -6.76 20.05
C ILE A 211 17.57 -7.45 20.72
N LEU A 212 17.93 -7.03 21.94
CA LEU A 212 19.02 -7.64 22.70
C LEU A 212 18.71 -9.11 23.02
N PHE A 213 17.49 -9.41 23.45
CA PHE A 213 17.04 -10.78 23.73
C PHE A 213 17.06 -11.66 22.48
N ALA A 214 16.52 -11.17 21.36
CA ALA A 214 16.53 -11.90 20.10
C ALA A 214 17.96 -12.17 19.60
N HIS A 215 18.87 -11.23 19.84
CA HIS A 215 20.28 -11.41 19.47
C HIS A 215 21.00 -12.42 20.38
N VAL A 216 20.84 -12.30 21.70
CA VAL A 216 21.58 -13.11 22.69
C VAL A 216 21.01 -14.53 22.82
N VAL A 217 19.69 -14.67 22.83
CA VAL A 217 19.02 -15.96 23.09
C VAL A 217 18.75 -16.70 21.79
N LEU A 218 18.18 -16.02 20.80
CA LEU A 218 17.76 -16.66 19.55
C LEU A 218 18.86 -16.69 18.48
N HIS A 219 20.04 -16.09 18.75
CA HIS A 219 21.16 -15.98 17.80
C HIS A 219 20.75 -15.38 16.45
N VAL A 220 19.69 -14.57 16.47
CA VAL A 220 19.17 -13.91 15.28
C VAL A 220 20.11 -12.76 14.92
N GLY A 221 20.43 -12.64 13.63
CA GLY A 221 21.29 -11.57 13.13
C GLY A 221 20.73 -10.20 13.51
N TRP A 222 21.57 -9.33 14.06
CA TRP A 222 21.22 -7.97 14.51
C TRP A 222 20.44 -7.16 13.46
N ILE A 223 20.70 -7.41 12.17
CA ILE A 223 19.99 -6.83 11.02
C ILE A 223 18.49 -7.15 11.08
N PHE A 224 18.12 -8.40 11.38
CA PHE A 224 16.72 -8.80 11.47
C PHE A 224 16.03 -8.14 12.67
N GLY A 225 16.74 -7.98 13.79
CA GLY A 225 16.27 -7.20 14.94
C GLY A 225 15.99 -5.73 14.58
N LEU A 226 16.87 -5.10 13.81
CA LEU A 226 16.69 -3.72 13.35
C LEU A 226 15.54 -3.57 12.35
N VAL A 227 15.33 -4.54 11.46
CA VAL A 227 14.20 -4.54 10.52
C VAL A 227 12.87 -4.65 11.25
N LEU A 228 12.78 -5.56 12.23
CA LEU A 228 11.60 -5.68 13.10
C LEU A 228 11.35 -4.41 13.91
N ALA A 229 12.41 -3.81 14.46
CA ALA A 229 12.33 -2.55 15.20
C ALA A 229 11.84 -1.40 14.30
N GLY A 230 12.32 -1.31 13.07
CA GLY A 230 11.87 -0.33 12.08
C GLY A 230 10.40 -0.51 11.72
N TRP A 231 9.94 -1.75 11.54
CA TRP A 231 8.54 -2.06 11.33
C TRP A 231 7.67 -1.70 12.53
N ALA A 232 8.11 -2.03 13.75
CA ALA A 232 7.42 -1.68 14.98
C ALA A 232 7.32 -0.15 15.15
N LEU A 233 8.40 0.59 14.90
CA LEU A 233 8.42 2.05 14.94
C LEU A 233 7.44 2.65 13.93
N ARG A 234 7.44 2.14 12.69
CA ARG A 234 6.53 2.58 11.63
C ARG A 234 5.07 2.33 12.01
N TYR A 235 4.79 1.18 12.63
CA TYR A 235 3.46 0.84 13.11
C TYR A 235 3.00 1.77 14.25
N LEU A 236 3.88 2.02 15.23
CA LEU A 236 3.64 2.92 16.36
C LEU A 236 3.35 4.36 15.90
N HIS A 237 4.06 4.86 14.88
CA HIS A 237 3.83 6.19 14.33
C HIS A 237 2.67 6.29 13.32
N GLY A 238 2.04 5.17 12.97
CA GLY A 238 0.84 5.14 12.12
C GLY A 238 -0.40 5.69 12.85
N LYS A 239 -1.45 6.06 12.09
CA LYS A 239 -2.70 6.61 12.66
C LYS A 239 -3.33 5.68 13.72
N LYS A 240 -3.30 4.35 13.48
CA LYS A 240 -3.80 3.33 14.42
C LYS A 240 -2.89 3.15 15.63
N GLY A 241 -1.57 3.13 15.45
CA GLY A 241 -0.59 3.03 16.55
C GLY A 241 -0.67 4.21 17.51
N ARG A 242 -0.82 5.44 16.99
CA ARG A 242 -1.01 6.63 17.82
C ARG A 242 -2.26 6.57 18.68
N ALA A 243 -3.38 6.10 18.12
CA ALA A 243 -4.63 5.94 18.86
C ALA A 243 -4.50 4.88 19.97
N GLN A 244 -3.81 3.77 19.69
CA GLN A 244 -3.53 2.73 20.68
C GLN A 244 -2.59 3.23 21.80
N MET A 245 -1.56 4.00 21.46
CA MET A 245 -0.64 4.59 22.45
C MET A 245 -1.35 5.63 23.33
N ALA A 246 -2.25 6.43 22.76
CA ALA A 246 -3.06 7.37 23.52
C ALA A 246 -4.03 6.66 24.48
N ALA A 247 -4.68 5.58 24.02
CA ALA A 247 -5.55 4.76 24.86
C ALA A 247 -4.77 4.05 25.98
N LEU A 248 -3.55 3.58 25.69
CA LEU A 248 -2.65 2.97 26.67
C LEU A 248 -2.23 4.00 27.73
N ALA A 249 -1.86 5.22 27.33
CA ALA A 249 -1.52 6.30 28.25
C ALA A 249 -2.70 6.64 29.18
N GLU A 250 -3.91 6.74 28.63
CA GLU A 250 -5.13 7.00 29.42
C GLU A 250 -5.46 5.86 30.40
N THR A 251 -5.21 4.61 30.00
CA THR A 251 -5.39 3.44 30.87
C THR A 251 -4.36 3.41 32.00
N LEU A 252 -3.10 3.75 31.70
CA LEU A 252 -2.01 3.82 32.69
C LEU A 252 -2.22 4.96 33.69
N ASP A 253 -2.74 6.11 33.23
CA ASP A 253 -3.09 7.23 34.08
C ASP A 253 -4.27 6.90 35.01
N ARG A 254 -5.32 6.27 34.47
CA ARG A 254 -6.46 5.79 35.27
C ARG A 254 -6.06 4.77 36.34
N ASN A 255 -5.04 3.95 36.07
CA ASN A 255 -4.50 2.97 37.01
C ASN A 255 -3.46 3.56 37.99
N GLY A 256 -3.22 4.88 37.96
CA GLY A 256 -2.29 5.55 38.86
C GLY A 256 -0.82 5.26 38.60
N ALA A 257 -0.45 4.66 37.46
CA ALA A 257 0.93 4.27 37.16
C ALA A 257 1.89 5.48 37.12
N PHE A 258 1.38 6.66 36.74
CA PHE A 258 2.17 7.91 36.72
C PHE A 258 2.22 8.63 38.09
N GLN A 259 1.40 8.23 39.07
CA GLN A 259 1.48 8.79 40.43
C GLN A 259 2.74 8.31 41.16
N ALA A 260 3.20 7.08 40.87
CA ALA A 260 4.44 6.53 41.42
C ALA A 260 5.72 7.21 40.91
N LEU A 261 5.62 8.04 39.86
CA LEU A 261 6.72 8.78 39.24
C LEU A 261 6.71 10.28 39.58
N LYS A 262 5.78 10.74 40.43
CA LYS A 262 5.80 12.12 40.93
C LYS A 262 6.90 12.26 41.98
N PRO A 263 7.84 13.22 41.84
CA PRO A 263 8.75 13.54 42.91
C PRO A 263 7.96 14.05 44.12
N ASN A 264 8.27 13.55 45.31
CA ASN A 264 7.80 14.12 46.58
C ASN A 264 8.40 15.50 46.82
#